data_AF-A0A369IDA0-F1
#
_entry.id   AF-A0A369IDA0-F1
#
_cell.length_a   1.000
_cell.length_b   1.000
_cell.length_c   1.000
_cell.angle_alpha   90.00
_cell.angle_beta   90.00
_cell.angle_gamma   90.00
#
_symmetry.space_group_name_H-M   'P 1'
#
loop_
_entity.id
_entity.type
_entity.pdbx_description
1 polymer ?
#
loop_
_entity_poly.entity_id
_entity_poly.type
_entity_poly.pdbx_seq_one_letter_code
_entity_poly.pdbx_strand_id
1 'polypeptide(L)'
;MPQNITINSLVPFLENNLTVNPNATFIGIDFGTSTTVVSMAYWEGKTIKVEPLRLNQKLKEGGIETSDLVPTVIAYLGGNNLLIGKGAADLKFELKKGKNVWYSFKMELGEDIGDKYFESIVLPKNWTTVISKNQLT
;
A
#
# COMPACT_ATOMS: atom_id res chain seq x y z
N MET A 1 -23.08 -19.85 -10.54
CA MET A 1 -23.32 -19.98 -9.09
C MET A 1 -22.17 -19.32 -8.36
N PRO A 2 -22.38 -18.57 -7.26
CA PRO A 2 -21.26 -17.97 -6.54
C PRO A 2 -20.44 -19.10 -5.91
N GLN A 3 -19.15 -19.14 -6.24
CA GLN A 3 -18.24 -20.14 -5.70
C GLN A 3 -18.00 -19.83 -4.23
N ASN A 4 -18.30 -20.79 -3.35
CA ASN A 4 -18.03 -20.65 -1.92
C ASN A 4 -16.52 -20.49 -1.72
N ILE A 5 -16.12 -19.34 -1.18
CA ILE A 5 -14.74 -19.05 -0.85
C ILE A 5 -14.39 -19.86 0.41
N THR A 6 -13.58 -20.89 0.24
CA THR A 6 -13.02 -21.73 1.29
C THR A 6 -11.49 -21.61 1.29
N ILE A 7 -10.82 -22.04 2.36
CA ILE A 7 -9.36 -21.99 2.43
C ILE A 7 -8.70 -22.80 1.29
N ASN A 8 -9.33 -23.92 0.90
CA ASN A 8 -8.90 -24.77 -0.20
C ASN A 8 -9.07 -24.06 -1.56
N SER A 9 -10.10 -23.23 -1.73
CA SER A 9 -10.30 -22.47 -2.97
C SER A 9 -9.43 -21.21 -3.06
N LEU A 10 -9.02 -20.63 -1.93
CA LEU A 10 -8.13 -19.45 -1.89
C LEU A 10 -6.65 -19.82 -2.01
N VAL A 11 -6.28 -21.03 -1.61
CA VAL A 11 -4.90 -21.52 -1.68
C VAL A 11 -4.88 -22.87 -2.38
N PRO A 12 -5.09 -22.89 -3.71
CA PRO A 12 -5.23 -24.13 -4.48
C PRO A 12 -4.00 -25.04 -4.46
N PHE A 13 -2.84 -24.53 -3.99
CA PHE A 13 -1.61 -25.31 -3.84
C PHE A 13 -1.60 -26.26 -2.62
N LEU A 14 -2.61 -26.20 -1.73
CA LEU A 14 -2.60 -26.91 -0.45
C LEU A 14 -3.23 -28.32 -0.48
N GLU A 15 -3.62 -28.84 -1.64
CA GLU A 15 -4.51 -30.00 -1.69
C GLU A 15 -3.95 -31.30 -1.09
N ASN A 16 -2.65 -31.47 -0.78
CA ASN A 16 -2.17 -32.78 -0.33
C ASN A 16 -1.05 -32.90 0.72
N ASN A 17 -0.53 -31.85 1.38
CA ASN A 17 0.34 -32.02 2.56
C ASN A 17 0.65 -30.67 3.22
N LEU A 18 -0.24 -30.19 4.10
CA LEU A 18 0.10 -29.10 5.01
C LEU A 18 1.04 -29.61 6.10
N THR A 19 2.32 -29.78 5.79
CA THR A 19 3.34 -29.76 6.83
C THR A 19 3.50 -28.30 7.24
N VAL A 20 2.70 -27.85 8.21
CA VAL A 20 2.88 -26.53 8.82
C VAL A 20 4.28 -26.55 9.42
N ASN A 21 5.22 -25.86 8.77
CA ASN A 21 6.55 -25.69 9.32
C ASN A 21 6.40 -24.96 10.65
N PRO A 22 6.73 -25.57 11.80
CA PRO A 22 6.57 -24.93 13.11
C PRO A 22 7.48 -23.71 13.27
N ASN A 23 8.46 -23.52 12.38
CA ASN A 23 9.31 -22.33 12.31
C ASN A 23 8.79 -21.29 11.30
N ALA A 24 7.64 -21.50 10.68
CA ALA A 24 7.04 -20.52 9.78
C ALA A 24 6.34 -19.41 10.57
N THR A 25 6.54 -18.19 10.09
CA THR A 25 5.82 -16.99 10.52
C THR A 25 4.95 -16.53 9.36
N PHE A 26 3.66 -16.35 9.61
CA PHE A 26 2.70 -15.88 8.62
C PHE A 26 2.42 -14.41 8.88
N ILE A 27 2.38 -13.60 7.81
CA ILE A 27 2.08 -12.18 7.88
C ILE A 27 0.69 -11.94 7.28
N GLY A 28 -0.22 -11.39 8.07
CA GLY A 28 -1.49 -10.87 7.61
C GLY A 28 -1.36 -9.38 7.33
N ILE A 29 -1.85 -8.92 6.18
CA ILE A 29 -1.91 -7.50 5.86
C ILE A 29 -3.36 -7.15 5.54
N ASP A 30 -4.00 -6.42 6.44
CA ASP A 30 -5.27 -5.76 6.12
C ASP A 30 -4.95 -4.43 5.45
N PHE A 31 -4.90 -4.47 4.13
CA PHE A 31 -4.60 -3.30 3.32
C PHE A 31 -5.85 -2.45 3.15
N GLY A 32 -6.23 -1.65 4.15
CA GLY A 32 -7.45 -0.84 4.13
C GLY A 32 -7.32 0.47 3.34
N THR A 33 -8.46 1.08 3.00
CA THR A 33 -8.53 2.32 2.19
C THR A 33 -7.89 3.52 2.88
N SER A 34 -8.05 3.63 4.20
CA SER A 34 -7.54 4.75 5.00
C SER A 34 -6.35 4.36 5.88
N THR A 35 -6.36 3.13 6.39
CA THR A 35 -5.39 2.60 7.34
C THR A 35 -5.09 1.15 6.98
N THR A 36 -3.81 0.77 7.09
CA THR A 36 -3.30 -0.59 6.94
C THR A 36 -2.86 -1.10 8.30
N VAL A 37 -3.17 -2.36 8.60
CA VAL A 37 -2.70 -3.08 9.79
C VAL A 37 -1.95 -4.33 9.33
N VAL A 38 -0.79 -4.57 9.93
CA VAL A 38 -0.02 -5.79 9.70
C VAL A 38 -0.09 -6.63 10.97
N SER A 39 -0.38 -7.92 10.83
CA SER A 39 -0.34 -8.88 11.93
C SER A 39 0.63 -10.02 11.60
N MET A 40 1.11 -10.65 12.65
CA MET A 40 2.01 -11.78 12.56
C MET A 40 1.42 -12.95 13.33
N ALA A 41 1.36 -14.12 12.69
CA ALA A 41 0.94 -15.37 13.29
C ALA A 41 2.11 -16.37 13.31
N TYR A 42 2.38 -16.96 14.46
CA TYR A 42 3.49 -17.91 14.64
C TYR A 42 3.15 -18.97 15.68
N TRP A 43 3.85 -20.11 15.58
CA TRP A 43 3.73 -21.20 16.53
C TRP A 43 4.58 -20.91 17.78
N GLU A 44 3.95 -20.90 18.95
CA GLU A 44 4.62 -20.73 20.24
C GLU A 44 4.60 -22.05 21.04
N GLY A 45 5.06 -23.13 20.41
CA GLY A 45 5.27 -24.44 21.03
C GLY A 45 4.00 -25.24 21.39
N LYS A 46 2.92 -24.58 21.80
CA LYS A 46 1.64 -25.18 22.20
C LYS A 46 0.42 -24.51 21.56
N THR A 47 0.54 -23.26 21.15
CA THR A 47 -0.54 -22.47 20.55
C THR A 47 -0.01 -21.64 19.39
N ILE A 48 -0.90 -21.29 18.47
CA ILE A 48 -0.65 -20.20 17.53
C ILE A 48 -0.87 -18.89 18.29
N LYS A 49 0.10 -17.99 18.25
CA LYS A 49 -0.05 -16.60 18.67
C LYS A 49 -0.27 -15.72 17.45
N VAL A 50 -1.08 -14.69 17.62
CA VAL A 50 -1.35 -13.67 16.61
C VAL A 50 -1.25 -12.32 17.28
N GLU A 51 -0.42 -11.43 16.74
CA GLU A 51 -0.25 -10.08 17.27
C GLU A 51 -0.09 -9.04 16.15
N PRO A 52 -0.56 -7.79 16.36
CA PRO A 52 -0.30 -6.71 15.42
C PRO A 52 1.18 -6.30 15.47
N LEU A 53 1.77 -6.07 14.30
CA LEU A 53 3.10 -5.49 14.17
C LEU A 53 3.00 -3.97 14.24
N ARG A 54 3.73 -3.38 15.19
CA ARG A 54 3.90 -1.93 15.25
C ARG A 54 5.01 -1.53 14.30
N LEU A 55 4.69 -0.69 13.31
CA LEU A 55 5.59 -0.29 12.25
C LEU A 55 6.12 1.12 12.49
N ASN A 56 7.39 1.32 12.18
CA ASN A 56 8.04 2.61 12.25
C ASN A 56 7.67 3.45 11.02
N GLN A 57 7.23 4.67 11.28
CA GLN A 57 6.77 5.63 10.28
C GLN A 57 7.61 6.89 10.40
N LYS A 58 8.35 7.22 9.36
CA LYS A 58 9.12 8.47 9.32
C LYS A 58 8.14 9.64 9.24
N LEU A 59 8.26 10.59 10.17
CA LEU A 59 7.48 11.81 10.22
C LEU A 59 8.06 12.89 9.30
N LYS A 60 7.27 13.92 8.98
CA LYS A 60 7.71 15.02 8.11
C LYS A 60 8.95 15.76 8.65
N GLU A 61 9.04 15.89 9.97
CA GLU A 61 10.17 16.53 10.66
C GLU A 61 11.37 15.59 10.88
N GLY A 62 11.35 14.38 10.31
CA GLY A 62 12.44 13.40 10.41
C GLY A 62 12.39 12.49 11.63
N GLY A 63 11.49 12.73 12.58
CA GLY A 63 11.21 11.82 13.70
C GLY A 63 10.61 10.47 13.26
N ILE A 64 10.46 9.54 14.20
CA ILE A 64 9.84 8.23 13.96
C ILE A 64 8.63 8.09 14.89
N GLU A 65 7.49 7.69 14.34
CA GLU A 65 6.32 7.24 15.08
C GLU A 65 6.12 5.73 14.90
N THR A 66 5.86 5.02 15.99
CA THR A 66 5.65 3.56 15.98
C THR A 66 4.20 3.23 16.34
N SER A 67 3.46 2.66 15.41
CA SER A 67 2.02 2.35 15.55
C SER A 67 1.67 1.07 14.78
N ASP A 68 0.66 0.33 15.26
CA ASP A 68 0.01 -0.76 14.53
C ASP A 68 -0.99 -0.25 13.48
N LEU A 69 -1.48 0.98 13.65
CA LEU A 69 -2.30 1.68 12.67
C LEU A 69 -1.42 2.54 11.75
N VAL A 70 -1.21 2.09 10.51
CA VAL A 70 -0.41 2.81 9.52
C VAL A 70 -1.34 3.45 8.49
N PRO A 71 -1.42 4.79 8.36
CA PRO A 71 -2.19 5.41 7.30
C PRO A 71 -1.81 4.89 5.91
N THR A 72 -2.80 4.52 5.09
CA THR A 72 -2.58 4.05 3.71
C THR A 72 -2.30 5.24 2.79
N VAL A 73 -1.12 5.84 2.98
CA VAL A 73 -0.72 7.09 2.33
C VAL A 73 0.76 7.00 1.98
N ILE A 74 1.09 7.46 0.78
CA ILE A 74 2.45 7.57 0.27
C ILE A 74 2.66 9.03 -0.16
N ALA A 75 3.79 9.62 0.22
CA ALA A 75 4.18 10.96 -0.21
C ALA A 75 5.61 10.94 -0.77
N TYR A 76 5.79 11.51 -1.94
CA TYR A 76 7.08 11.62 -2.62
C TYR A 76 7.57 13.06 -2.57
N LEU A 77 8.72 13.29 -1.93
CA LEU A 77 9.29 14.61 -1.70
C LEU A 77 10.47 14.92 -2.63
N GLY A 78 10.73 14.07 -3.63
CA GLY A 78 11.83 14.20 -4.59
C GLY A 78 13.04 13.31 -4.27
N GLY A 79 13.75 12.89 -5.32
CA GLY A 79 14.93 12.03 -5.22
C GLY A 79 14.61 10.70 -4.51
N ASN A 80 15.34 10.41 -3.42
CA ASN A 80 15.11 9.21 -2.60
C ASN A 80 14.25 9.48 -1.36
N ASN A 81 13.56 10.62 -1.30
CA ASN A 81 12.76 11.01 -0.14
C ASN A 81 11.30 10.58 -0.31
N LEU A 82 10.99 9.40 0.21
CA LEU A 82 9.65 8.83 0.25
C LEU A 82 9.19 8.74 1.71
N LEU A 83 7.97 9.21 1.99
CA LEU A 83 7.28 8.98 3.26
C LEU A 83 6.11 8.02 3.02
N ILE A 84 5.88 7.14 3.99
CA ILE A 84 4.78 6.17 4.00
C ILE A 84 4.17 6.21 5.40
N GLY A 85 2.84 6.10 5.49
CA GLY A 85 2.16 6.12 6.78
C GLY A 85 1.95 7.54 7.30
N LYS A 86 2.18 7.72 8.60
CA LYS A 86 1.90 8.96 9.32
C LYS A 86 2.52 10.20 8.70
N GLY A 87 3.82 10.18 8.42
CA GLY A 87 4.50 11.35 7.83
C GLY A 87 3.97 11.72 6.46
N ALA A 88 3.51 10.77 5.66
CA ALA A 88 2.85 11.06 4.38
C ALA A 88 1.42 11.58 4.59
N ALA A 89 0.69 11.05 5.57
CA ALA A 89 -0.66 11.50 5.91
C ALA A 89 -0.68 12.97 6.37
N ASP A 90 0.35 13.40 7.10
CA ASP A 90 0.48 14.78 7.58
C ASP A 90 0.65 15.78 6.44
N LEU A 91 1.10 15.33 5.26
CA LEU A 91 1.34 16.15 4.09
C LEU A 91 0.16 16.17 3.09
N LYS A 92 -0.97 15.53 3.40
CA LYS A 92 -2.14 15.44 2.49
C LYS A 92 -2.67 16.80 2.02
N PHE A 93 -2.61 17.80 2.87
CA PHE A 93 -3.10 19.15 2.58
C PHE A 93 -2.01 20.08 2.04
N GLU A 94 -0.74 19.65 2.12
CA GLU A 94 0.41 20.41 1.64
C GLU A 94 0.80 19.98 0.20
N LEU A 95 0.57 18.71 -0.13
CA LEU A 95 0.92 18.10 -1.41
C LEU A 95 -0.31 17.89 -2.29
N LYS A 96 -0.08 17.65 -3.59
CA LYS A 96 -1.12 17.48 -4.59
C LYS A 96 -1.39 16.00 -4.87
N LYS A 97 -2.63 15.56 -4.60
CA LYS A 97 -3.07 14.18 -4.85
C LYS A 97 -2.78 13.77 -6.31
N GLY A 98 -2.17 12.60 -6.48
CA GLY A 98 -1.84 12.04 -7.79
C GLY A 98 -0.53 12.55 -8.40
N LYS A 99 0.09 13.59 -7.82
CA LYS A 99 1.41 14.09 -8.23
C LYS A 99 2.51 13.67 -7.26
N ASN A 100 2.35 14.05 -5.98
CA ASN A 100 3.36 13.86 -4.95
C ASN A 100 2.78 13.34 -3.62
N VAL A 101 1.47 13.08 -3.57
CA VAL A 101 0.83 12.31 -2.51
C VAL A 101 -0.27 11.40 -3.06
N TRP A 102 -0.39 10.20 -2.53
CA TRP A 102 -1.39 9.20 -2.91
C TRP A 102 -2.06 8.63 -1.67
N TYR A 103 -3.40 8.62 -1.67
CA TYR A 103 -4.25 8.06 -0.63
C TYR A 103 -5.59 7.60 -1.22
N SER A 104 -6.27 6.70 -0.52
CA SER A 104 -7.51 6.03 -0.97
C SER A 104 -7.37 5.24 -2.28
N PHE A 105 -6.14 5.01 -2.73
CA PHE A 105 -5.85 4.36 -4.01
C PHE A 105 -6.24 2.87 -4.03
N LYS A 106 -6.46 2.23 -2.87
CA LYS A 106 -7.03 0.87 -2.80
C LYS A 106 -8.32 0.74 -3.60
N MET A 107 -9.17 1.77 -3.56
CA MET A 107 -10.46 1.75 -4.25
C MET A 107 -10.32 1.69 -5.76
N GLU A 108 -9.19 2.12 -6.30
CA GLU A 108 -8.93 2.17 -7.74
C GLU A 108 -8.18 0.92 -8.23
N LEU A 109 -7.74 0.03 -7.33
CA LEU A 109 -7.02 -1.19 -7.70
C LEU A 109 -7.97 -2.20 -8.35
N GLY A 110 -7.65 -2.61 -9.58
CA GLY A 110 -8.45 -3.59 -10.32
C GLY A 110 -9.66 -2.99 -11.04
N GLU A 111 -9.89 -1.68 -10.91
CA GLU A 111 -10.87 -0.95 -11.73
C GLU A 111 -10.21 -0.48 -13.02
N ASP A 112 -10.90 -0.67 -14.16
CA ASP A 112 -10.48 -0.04 -15.43
C ASP A 112 -10.95 1.41 -15.46
N ILE A 113 -10.10 2.29 -14.93
CA ILE A 113 -10.31 3.73 -14.84
C ILE A 113 -9.72 4.50 -16.04
N GLY A 114 -9.16 3.79 -17.02
CA GLY A 114 -8.37 4.37 -18.10
C GLY A 114 -7.11 5.09 -17.60
N ASP A 115 -6.40 5.73 -18.53
CA ASP A 115 -5.19 6.48 -18.18
C ASP A 115 -5.52 7.75 -17.40
N LYS A 116 -4.93 7.90 -16.21
CA LYS A 116 -5.01 9.14 -15.41
C LYS A 116 -3.73 9.95 -15.56
N TYR A 117 -3.83 11.05 -16.29
CA TYR A 117 -2.72 11.98 -16.48
C TYR A 117 -2.87 13.20 -15.58
N PHE A 118 -2.24 13.17 -14.41
CA PHE A 118 -2.22 14.31 -13.50
C PHE A 118 -1.39 15.45 -14.11
N GLU A 119 -1.95 16.67 -14.11
CA GLU A 119 -1.32 17.89 -14.68
C GLU A 119 -0.98 17.85 -16.18
N SER A 120 -1.63 16.98 -16.95
CA SER A 120 -1.46 17.00 -18.40
C SER A 120 -2.47 17.93 -19.07
N ILE A 121 -2.00 18.66 -20.09
CA ILE A 121 -2.84 19.47 -20.97
C ILE A 121 -3.14 18.63 -22.21
N VAL A 122 -4.43 18.44 -22.52
CA VAL A 122 -4.84 17.85 -23.78
C VAL A 122 -4.78 18.92 -24.87
N LEU A 123 -3.83 18.79 -25.79
CA LEU A 123 -3.71 19.68 -26.95
C LEU A 123 -4.63 19.18 -28.09
N PRO A 124 -5.17 20.07 -28.93
CA PRO A 124 -6.07 19.69 -30.03
C PRO A 124 -5.42 18.73 -31.03
N LYS A 125 -6.26 17.85 -31.59
CA LYS A 125 -6.03 16.53 -32.26
C LYS A 125 -4.89 16.33 -33.29
N ASN A 126 -4.01 17.29 -33.56
CA ASN A 126 -3.13 17.23 -34.75
C ASN A 126 -1.61 17.23 -34.46
N TRP A 127 -1.15 17.10 -33.21
CA TRP A 127 0.28 17.22 -32.90
C TRP A 127 0.74 16.15 -31.91
N THR A 128 1.80 15.44 -32.30
CA THR A 128 2.53 14.43 -31.51
C THR A 128 2.89 14.98 -30.14
N THR A 129 2.61 14.21 -29.08
CA THR A 129 2.89 14.56 -27.69
C THR A 129 4.36 14.90 -27.47
N VAL A 130 4.64 16.15 -27.08
CA VAL A 130 5.94 16.55 -26.50
C VAL A 130 5.75 16.71 -25.00
N ILE A 131 6.36 15.81 -24.23
CA ILE A 131 6.50 15.97 -22.78
C ILE A 131 7.37 17.22 -22.57
N SER A 132 6.86 18.24 -21.87
CA SER A 132 7.65 19.44 -21.58
C SER A 132 8.85 19.04 -20.71
N LYS A 133 10.06 19.35 -21.19
CA LYS A 133 11.34 19.06 -20.50
C LYS A 133 11.51 19.78 -19.14
N ASN A 134 10.58 20.65 -18.74
CA ASN A 134 10.71 21.48 -17.53
C ASN A 134 10.18 20.84 -16.23
N GLN A 135 10.20 19.51 -16.12
CA GLN A 135 9.91 18.79 -14.87
C GLN A 135 11.06 17.85 -14.45
N LEU A 136 12.28 18.04 -14.99
CA LEU A 136 13.50 17.29 -14.65
C LEU A 136 14.55 18.14 -13.91
N THR A 137 14.12 19.13 -13.13
CA THR A 137 14.99 19.87 -12.19
C THR A 137 14.44 19.79 -10.79
#